data_AF-A0AAD9VAC2-F1
#
_entry.id   AF-A0AAD9VAC2-F1
#
_cell.length_a   1.000
_cell.length_b   1.000
_cell.length_c   1.000
_cell.angle_alpha   90.00
_cell.angle_beta   90.00
_cell.angle_gamma   90.00
#
_symmetry.space_group_name_H-M   'P 1'
#
loop_
_entity.id
_entity.type
_entity.pdbx_description
1 polymer ?
#
loop_
_entity_poly.entity_id
_entity_poly.type
_entity_poly.pdbx_seq_one_letter_code
_entity_poly.pdbx_strand_id
1 'polypeptide(L)'
;MSFIAACQNPIGMENPSIRNIRITSADYLSSANLARLNGRFAWCTTKQTYLQVNIGKRQQLTAITTQGGQDNTGIIRWVRKYKLSFFAGPRKEIFYQESGKQQVIDGNRNATSTVTYFFKEPFITQIVRIYPNFHPIPVCLRMELHGCDPNPDCIHVGSVVWGLWKPKEDSLSYYLVYITQLNATHVDFVLDYYENKFLTRSYNR
;
A
#
# COMPACT_ATOMS: atom_id res chain seq x y z
N MET A 1 -11.24 -7.70 26.40
CA MET A 1 -11.39 -6.69 25.34
C MET A 1 -10.08 -6.61 24.59
N SER A 2 -9.97 -7.32 23.47
CA SER A 2 -8.77 -7.25 22.63
C SER A 2 -8.81 -5.92 21.89
N PHE A 3 -7.81 -5.07 22.11
CA PHE A 3 -7.64 -3.84 21.33
C PHE A 3 -7.44 -4.26 19.88
N ILE A 4 -8.41 -4.00 19.00
CA ILE A 4 -8.14 -3.91 17.57
C ILE A 4 -7.17 -2.74 17.45
N ALA A 5 -5.87 -3.03 17.34
CA ALA A 5 -4.87 -2.02 17.05
C ALA A 5 -5.33 -1.27 15.79
N ALA A 6 -5.41 0.05 15.85
CA ALA A 6 -5.66 0.86 14.66
C ALA A 6 -4.65 0.41 13.59
N CYS A 7 -5.13 0.07 12.38
CA CYS A 7 -4.31 -0.44 11.28
C CYS A 7 -3.41 0.66 10.71
N GLN A 8 -2.53 1.23 11.53
CA GLN A 8 -1.69 2.41 11.25
C GLN A 8 -0.27 2.21 11.79
N ASN A 9 0.08 0.98 12.15
CA ASN A 9 1.40 0.65 12.67
C ASN A 9 2.45 0.77 11.55
N PRO A 10 3.67 1.22 11.86
CA PRO A 10 4.76 1.19 10.89
C PRO A 10 5.02 -0.24 10.44
N ILE A 11 5.19 -0.47 9.13
CA ILE A 11 5.47 -1.82 8.61
C ILE A 11 6.93 -2.22 8.83
N GLY A 12 7.79 -1.26 9.21
CA GLY A 12 9.16 -1.51 9.64
C GLY A 12 10.23 -1.01 8.68
N MET A 13 9.93 -0.05 7.80
CA MET A 13 10.95 0.55 6.94
C MET A 13 12.04 1.24 7.75
N GLU A 14 11.70 1.95 8.83
CA GLU A 14 12.65 2.65 9.69
C GLU A 14 13.73 1.72 10.26
N ASN A 15 13.36 0.48 10.62
CA ASN A 15 14.30 -0.49 11.18
C ASN A 15 15.03 -1.28 10.07
N PRO A 16 16.33 -1.04 9.82
CA PRO A 16 17.07 -1.76 8.77
C PRO A 16 17.27 -3.24 9.06
N SER A 17 17.07 -3.69 10.31
CA SER A 17 17.16 -5.11 10.70
C SER A 17 16.05 -5.96 10.09
N ILE A 18 14.93 -5.34 9.66
CA ILE A 18 13.79 -5.99 9.02
C ILE A 18 14.13 -6.22 7.53
N ARG A 19 14.71 -7.40 7.25
CA ARG A 19 15.25 -7.78 5.91
C ARG A 19 14.19 -8.17 4.88
N ASN A 20 12.97 -8.43 5.34
CA ASN A 20 11.81 -8.74 4.50
C ASN A 20 11.38 -7.54 3.64
N ILE A 21 11.70 -6.32 4.06
CA ILE A 21 11.47 -5.12 3.27
C ILE A 21 12.68 -4.87 2.37
N ARG A 22 12.45 -4.94 1.05
CA ARG A 22 13.44 -4.64 0.01
C ARG A 22 13.08 -3.35 -0.70
N ILE A 23 14.02 -2.40 -0.70
CA ILE A 23 13.84 -1.10 -1.35
C ILE A 23 14.77 -1.03 -2.57
N THR A 24 14.22 -0.72 -3.73
CA THR A 24 14.98 -0.60 -4.99
C THR A 24 14.61 0.69 -5.72
N SER A 25 15.51 1.18 -6.57
CA SER A 25 15.25 2.28 -7.49
C SER A 25 16.02 2.04 -8.78
N ALA A 26 15.52 2.57 -9.89
CA ALA A 26 16.24 2.58 -11.16
C ALA A 26 17.34 3.66 -11.22
N ASP A 27 17.44 4.53 -10.21
CA ASP A 27 18.52 5.50 -10.11
C ASP A 27 19.71 4.96 -9.32
N TYR A 28 20.92 5.25 -9.80
CA TYR A 28 22.20 4.82 -9.22
C TYR A 28 22.86 5.92 -8.39
N LEU A 29 22.29 7.13 -8.35
CA LEU A 29 22.86 8.28 -7.62
C LEU A 29 22.97 8.03 -6.11
N SER A 30 22.04 7.28 -5.54
CA SER A 30 22.05 6.92 -4.13
C SER A 30 21.45 5.54 -3.90
N SER A 31 21.93 4.84 -2.87
CA SER A 31 21.35 3.55 -2.49
C SER A 31 19.89 3.74 -2.07
N ALA A 32 18.98 2.99 -2.70
CA ALA A 32 17.55 3.02 -2.37
C ALA A 32 17.25 2.67 -0.90
N ASN A 33 18.14 1.92 -0.24
CA ASN A 33 18.03 1.62 1.19
C ASN A 33 18.16 2.86 2.10
N LEU A 34 18.68 3.97 1.58
CA LEU A 34 18.71 5.24 2.31
C LEU A 34 17.32 5.90 2.42
N ALA A 35 16.29 5.35 1.77
CA ALA A 35 14.93 5.85 1.86
C ALA A 35 14.20 5.49 3.17
N ARG A 36 14.87 4.89 4.15
CA ARG A 36 14.25 4.51 5.43
C ARG A 36 14.04 5.75 6.31
N LEU A 37 12.86 5.88 6.92
CA LEU A 37 12.52 6.99 7.82
C LEU A 37 13.59 7.17 8.90
N ASN A 38 13.86 8.42 9.30
CA ASN A 38 14.86 8.78 10.33
C ASN A 38 16.30 8.29 10.08
N GLY A 39 16.59 7.70 8.91
CA GLY A 39 17.94 7.33 8.51
C GLY A 39 18.88 8.54 8.40
N ARG A 40 20.19 8.31 8.59
CA ARG A 40 21.23 9.37 8.54
C ARG A 40 21.29 10.11 7.20
N PHE A 41 21.04 9.40 6.12
CA PHE A 41 21.00 9.91 4.75
C PHE A 41 19.65 9.58 4.12
N ALA A 42 19.32 10.24 3.02
CA ALA A 42 18.11 10.00 2.25
C ALA A 42 18.42 9.36 0.89
N TRP A 43 17.43 8.68 0.31
CA TRP A 43 17.48 8.36 -1.11
C TRP A 43 17.19 9.62 -1.90
N CYS A 44 18.07 9.98 -2.82
CA CYS A 44 17.96 11.15 -3.66
C CYS A 44 18.04 10.80 -5.14
N THR A 45 17.26 11.52 -5.95
CA THR A 45 17.22 11.36 -7.41
C THR A 45 17.23 12.71 -8.11
N THR A 46 17.90 12.77 -9.25
CA THR A 46 17.88 13.89 -10.21
C THR A 46 17.04 13.57 -11.45
N LYS A 47 16.49 12.35 -11.52
CA LYS A 47 15.76 11.83 -12.68
C LYS A 47 14.29 11.62 -12.33
N GLN A 48 13.45 11.65 -13.37
CA GLN A 48 12.09 11.18 -13.27
C GLN A 48 12.11 9.64 -13.16
N THR A 49 11.95 9.15 -11.94
CA THR A 49 12.07 7.73 -11.59
C THR A 49 11.14 7.40 -10.43
N TYR A 50 11.21 6.17 -9.93
CA TYR A 50 10.49 5.73 -8.75
C TYR A 50 11.41 5.07 -7.72
N LEU A 51 10.92 5.06 -6.49
CA LEU A 51 11.39 4.20 -5.41
C LEU A 51 10.37 3.07 -5.23
N GLN A 52 10.82 1.82 -5.36
CA GLN A 52 9.98 0.64 -5.16
C GLN A 52 10.25 0.03 -3.80
N VAL A 53 9.18 -0.27 -3.06
CA VAL A 53 9.21 -0.97 -1.78
C VAL A 53 8.48 -2.29 -1.95
N ASN A 54 9.20 -3.41 -1.79
CA ASN A 54 8.62 -4.73 -1.65
C ASN A 54 8.58 -5.09 -0.16
N ILE A 55 7.37 -5.27 0.36
CA ILE A 55 7.05 -5.46 1.78
C ILE A 55 7.28 -6.93 2.21
N GLY A 56 7.49 -7.84 1.25
CA GLY A 56 7.71 -9.27 1.48
C GLY A 56 6.43 -10.08 1.69
N LYS A 57 5.40 -9.48 2.30
CA LYS A 57 4.05 -10.03 2.42
C LYS A 57 2.99 -9.01 2.02
N ARG A 58 1.78 -9.47 1.70
CA ARG A 58 0.64 -8.56 1.50
C ARG A 58 0.30 -7.87 2.82
N GLN A 59 0.14 -6.55 2.76
CA GLN A 59 -0.30 -5.72 3.88
C GLN A 59 -1.44 -4.83 3.40
N GLN A 60 -2.40 -4.56 4.29
CA GLN A 60 -3.33 -3.46 4.10
C GLN A 60 -2.63 -2.17 4.50
N LEU A 61 -2.43 -1.27 3.53
CA LEU A 61 -1.77 0.02 3.74
C LEU A 61 -2.81 1.12 3.93
N THR A 62 -2.58 1.96 4.93
CA THR A 62 -3.51 3.00 5.38
C THR A 62 -2.87 4.37 5.46
N ALA A 63 -1.54 4.46 5.56
CA ALA A 63 -0.84 5.73 5.48
C ALA A 63 0.59 5.58 4.97
N ILE A 64 1.17 6.70 4.60
CA ILE A 64 2.60 6.85 4.30
C ILE A 64 3.11 8.07 5.06
N THR A 65 4.23 7.90 5.75
CA THR A 65 4.99 8.99 6.35
C THR A 65 6.22 9.27 5.50
N THR A 66 6.46 10.54 5.19
CA THR A 66 7.58 11.00 4.37
C THR A 66 8.40 12.04 5.11
N GLN A 67 9.69 12.09 4.80
CA GLN A 67 10.66 13.01 5.37
C GLN A 67 11.69 13.33 4.29
N GLY A 68 12.20 14.57 4.23
CA GLY A 68 13.36 14.85 3.37
C GLY A 68 14.66 14.35 4.00
N GLY A 69 15.80 14.85 3.54
CA GLY A 69 17.09 14.55 4.18
C GLY A 69 18.28 15.04 3.36
N GLN A 70 19.46 14.64 3.78
CA GLN A 70 20.72 14.93 3.09
C GLN A 70 21.20 13.72 2.28
N ASP A 71 21.82 13.97 1.14
CA ASP A 71 22.61 12.96 0.44
C ASP A 71 23.99 12.76 1.12
N ASN A 72 24.79 11.84 0.58
CA ASN A 72 26.14 11.55 1.08
C ASN A 72 27.15 12.68 0.86
N THR A 73 26.80 13.72 0.10
CA THR A 73 27.62 14.93 -0.11
C THR A 73 27.23 16.07 0.82
N GLY A 74 26.19 15.88 1.64
CA GLY A 74 25.67 16.89 2.58
C GLY A 74 24.62 17.82 1.99
N ILE A 75 24.15 17.59 0.76
CA ILE A 75 23.12 18.46 0.16
C ILE A 75 21.75 18.07 0.69
N ILE A 76 21.08 19.03 1.32
CA ILE A 76 19.79 18.85 1.98
C ILE A 76 18.65 19.18 1.02
N ARG A 77 17.75 18.21 0.78
CA ARG A 77 16.56 18.38 -0.07
C ARG A 77 15.37 17.60 0.47
N TRP A 78 14.20 17.80 -0.14
CA TRP A 78 12.97 17.12 0.26
C TRP A 78 12.00 16.99 -0.91
N VAL A 79 11.19 15.95 -0.90
CA VAL A 79 10.10 15.81 -1.87
C VAL A 79 8.93 16.73 -1.49
N ARG A 80 8.44 17.53 -2.43
CA ARG A 80 7.29 18.43 -2.19
C ARG A 80 5.95 17.82 -2.57
N LYS A 81 5.93 17.03 -3.64
CA LYS A 81 4.75 16.32 -4.13
C LYS A 81 5.18 14.99 -4.71
N TYR A 82 4.32 13.99 -4.66
CA TYR A 82 4.59 12.69 -5.27
C TYR A 82 3.29 11.99 -5.67
N LYS A 83 3.42 11.04 -6.59
CA LYS A 83 2.37 10.07 -6.91
C LYS A 83 2.76 8.73 -6.32
N LEU A 84 1.77 7.90 -6.03
CA LEU A 84 1.96 6.54 -5.55
C LEU A 84 1.27 5.57 -6.51
N SER A 85 1.90 4.42 -6.75
CA SER A 85 1.24 3.25 -7.33
C SER A 85 1.48 2.02 -6.47
N PHE A 86 0.67 1.00 -6.69
CA PHE A 86 0.77 -0.30 -6.05
C PHE A 86 0.44 -1.41 -7.04
N PHE A 87 0.84 -2.63 -6.72
CA PHE A 87 0.55 -3.79 -7.54
C PHE A 87 -0.66 -4.56 -7.00
N ALA A 88 -1.68 -4.70 -7.86
CA ALA A 88 -2.82 -5.58 -7.65
C ALA A 88 -2.53 -6.95 -8.26
N GLY A 89 -2.13 -7.89 -7.41
CA GLY A 89 -1.63 -9.19 -7.85
C GLY A 89 -0.26 -9.09 -8.54
N PRO A 90 0.12 -10.07 -9.38
CA PRO A 90 1.50 -10.21 -9.84
C PRO A 90 1.90 -9.27 -10.99
N ARG A 91 0.96 -8.68 -11.74
CA ARG A 91 1.28 -7.99 -13.01
C ARG A 91 0.62 -6.63 -13.21
N LYS A 92 -0.37 -6.26 -12.40
CA LYS A 92 -1.14 -5.03 -12.63
C LYS A 92 -0.71 -3.93 -11.68
N GLU A 93 0.02 -2.95 -12.20
CA GLU A 93 0.30 -1.70 -11.50
C GLU A 93 -0.91 -0.75 -11.58
N ILE A 94 -1.28 -0.15 -10.45
CA ILE A 94 -2.41 0.77 -10.31
C ILE A 94 -1.93 2.01 -9.56
N PHE A 95 -2.18 3.19 -10.12
CA PHE A 95 -1.94 4.45 -9.40
C PHE A 95 -3.01 4.65 -8.32
N TYR A 96 -2.59 5.16 -7.17
CA TYR A 96 -3.50 5.46 -6.08
C TYR A 96 -4.51 6.54 -6.50
N GLN A 97 -5.77 6.27 -6.20
CA GLN A 97 -6.91 7.10 -6.54
C GLN A 97 -7.79 7.30 -5.30
N GLU A 98 -8.50 8.42 -5.27
CA GLU A 98 -9.59 8.67 -4.33
C GLU A 98 -10.78 9.16 -5.15
N SER A 99 -11.94 8.55 -4.93
CA SER A 99 -13.16 8.83 -5.71
C SER A 99 -12.92 8.72 -7.23
N GLY A 100 -12.11 7.76 -7.66
CA GLY A 100 -11.78 7.50 -9.06
C GLY A 100 -10.78 8.49 -9.69
N LYS A 101 -10.26 9.46 -8.93
CA LYS A 101 -9.27 10.43 -9.41
C LYS A 101 -7.88 10.09 -8.90
N GLN A 102 -6.90 10.03 -9.81
CA GLN A 102 -5.50 9.86 -9.44
C GLN A 102 -5.02 10.99 -8.54
N GLN A 103 -4.40 10.61 -7.42
CA GLN A 103 -3.92 11.57 -6.43
C GLN A 103 -2.49 12.01 -6.69
N VAL A 104 -2.25 13.30 -6.44
CA VAL A 104 -0.93 13.88 -6.26
C VAL A 104 -0.85 14.29 -4.80
N ILE A 105 -0.04 13.58 -4.03
CA ILE A 105 0.07 13.75 -2.59
C ILE A 105 1.06 14.87 -2.30
N ASP A 106 0.68 15.80 -1.42
CA ASP A 106 1.58 16.81 -0.89
C ASP A 106 2.52 16.19 0.14
N GLY A 107 3.82 16.36 -0.07
CA GLY A 107 4.89 15.84 0.78
C GLY A 107 5.42 16.90 1.75
N ASN A 108 6.74 16.98 1.84
CA ASN A 108 7.42 17.79 2.85
C ASN A 108 7.59 19.26 2.42
N ARG A 109 7.78 20.12 3.44
CA ARG A 109 8.15 21.53 3.29
C ARG A 109 9.58 21.84 3.73
N ASN A 110 10.25 20.87 4.35
CA ASN A 110 11.63 20.92 4.81
C ASN A 110 12.21 19.50 4.86
N ALA A 111 13.48 19.35 5.24
CA ALA A 111 14.16 18.05 5.26
C ALA A 111 14.03 17.24 6.57
N THR A 112 13.52 17.85 7.65
CA THR A 112 13.58 17.26 9.01
C THR A 112 12.21 16.80 9.50
N SER A 113 11.15 17.58 9.29
CA SER A 113 9.80 17.24 9.73
C SER A 113 9.22 16.10 8.90
N THR A 114 8.56 15.17 9.58
CA THR A 114 7.76 14.12 8.96
C THR A 114 6.40 14.66 8.53
N VAL A 115 5.90 14.19 7.39
CA VAL A 115 4.55 14.46 6.89
C VAL A 115 3.87 13.13 6.62
N THR A 116 2.72 12.91 7.24
CA THR A 116 1.93 11.69 7.07
C THR A 116 0.71 11.97 6.21
N TYR A 117 0.51 11.16 5.19
CA TYR A 117 -0.69 11.14 4.38
C TYR A 117 -1.48 9.87 4.67
N PHE A 118 -2.71 10.04 5.15
CA PHE A 118 -3.65 8.94 5.38
C PHE A 118 -4.45 8.69 4.11
N PHE A 119 -4.39 7.45 3.61
CA PHE A 119 -5.17 7.04 2.45
C PHE A 119 -6.65 6.98 2.81
N LYS A 120 -7.49 7.77 2.13
CA LYS A 120 -8.95 7.65 2.29
C LYS A 120 -9.47 6.30 1.81
N GLU A 121 -8.80 5.71 0.83
CA GLU A 121 -9.12 4.39 0.28
C GLU A 121 -7.93 3.43 0.55
N PRO A 122 -7.86 2.77 1.72
CA PRO A 122 -6.84 1.77 2.01
C PRO A 122 -6.79 0.67 0.94
N PHE A 123 -5.59 0.18 0.66
CA PHE A 123 -5.37 -0.84 -0.38
C PHE A 123 -4.43 -1.94 0.11
N ILE A 124 -4.61 -3.15 -0.41
CA ILE A 124 -3.78 -4.30 -0.04
C ILE A 124 -2.74 -4.54 -1.13
N THR A 125 -1.47 -4.57 -0.76
CA THR A 125 -0.40 -4.87 -1.71
C THR A 125 0.84 -5.45 -1.02
N GLN A 126 1.72 -6.01 -1.83
CA GLN A 126 3.09 -6.36 -1.45
C GLN A 126 4.11 -5.36 -2.01
N ILE A 127 3.77 -4.65 -3.10
CA ILE A 127 4.72 -3.79 -3.81
C ILE A 127 4.09 -2.41 -3.99
N VAL A 128 4.79 -1.38 -3.52
CA VAL A 128 4.45 0.03 -3.69
C VAL A 128 5.56 0.73 -4.47
N ARG A 129 5.19 1.66 -5.34
CA ARG A 129 6.14 2.59 -5.98
C ARG A 129 5.77 4.02 -5.66
N ILE A 130 6.77 4.80 -5.26
CA ILE A 130 6.68 6.24 -5.05
C ILE A 130 7.34 6.95 -6.22
N TYR A 131 6.61 7.87 -6.84
CA TYR A 131 7.05 8.69 -7.96
C TYR A 131 7.15 10.14 -7.48
N PRO A 132 8.34 10.61 -7.07
CA PRO A 132 8.52 12.00 -6.72
C PRO A 132 8.15 12.90 -7.90
N ASN A 133 7.37 13.94 -7.65
CA ASN A 133 7.12 14.94 -8.67
C ASN A 133 8.39 15.75 -8.88
N PHE A 134 8.95 15.66 -10.08
CA PHE A 134 10.18 16.31 -10.45
C PHE A 134 9.90 17.75 -10.90
N HIS A 135 10.50 18.74 -10.24
CA HIS A 135 10.50 20.11 -10.75
C HIS A 135 11.62 20.95 -10.11
N PRO A 136 12.41 21.67 -10.92
CA PRO A 136 13.63 21.21 -11.59
C PRO A 136 14.79 20.83 -10.63
N ILE A 137 14.53 20.72 -9.33
CA ILE A 137 15.54 20.48 -8.29
C ILE A 137 15.57 18.99 -7.96
N PRO A 138 16.75 18.39 -7.71
CA PRO A 138 16.83 17.04 -7.19
C PRO A 138 15.99 16.87 -5.92
N VAL A 139 15.51 15.68 -5.67
CA VAL A 139 14.65 15.41 -4.51
C VAL A 139 15.30 14.36 -3.64
N CYS A 140 15.10 14.48 -2.33
CA CYS A 140 15.52 13.48 -1.34
C CYS A 140 14.30 13.02 -0.54
N LEU A 141 14.24 11.73 -0.25
CA LEU A 141 13.12 11.08 0.43
C LEU A 141 13.63 10.01 1.40
N ARG A 142 13.08 10.07 2.60
CA ARG A 142 12.99 9.00 3.59
C ARG A 142 11.51 8.75 3.88
N MET A 143 11.11 7.51 4.14
CA MET A 143 9.71 7.16 4.32
C MET A 143 9.48 5.93 5.18
N GLU A 144 8.25 5.83 5.69
CA GLU A 144 7.67 4.67 6.35
C GLU A 144 6.27 4.45 5.78
N LEU A 145 5.90 3.18 5.58
CA LEU A 145 4.53 2.81 5.23
C LEU A 145 3.83 2.33 6.50
N HIS A 146 2.54 2.60 6.60
CA HIS A 146 1.74 2.23 7.75
C HIS A 146 0.62 1.29 7.32
N GLY A 147 0.39 0.27 8.13
CA GLY A 147 -0.59 -0.75 7.81
C GLY A 147 -0.70 -1.85 8.85
N CYS A 148 -1.31 -2.94 8.43
CA CYS A 148 -1.47 -4.16 9.21
C CYS A 148 -1.67 -5.37 8.29
N ASP A 149 -1.68 -6.56 8.90
CA ASP A 149 -2.12 -7.76 8.21
C ASP A 149 -3.57 -7.60 7.74
N PRO A 150 -3.89 -7.92 6.47
CA PRO A 150 -5.26 -7.85 5.99
C PRO A 150 -6.17 -8.72 6.84
N ASN A 151 -7.40 -8.26 7.09
CA ASN A 151 -8.38 -9.07 7.81
C ASN A 151 -8.63 -10.40 7.04
N PRO A 152 -8.44 -11.58 7.68
CA PRO A 152 -8.67 -12.87 7.04
C PRO A 152 -10.14 -13.09 6.66
N ASP A 153 -11.07 -12.43 7.34
CA ASP A 153 -12.51 -12.52 7.07
C ASP A 153 -12.92 -11.67 5.86
N CYS A 154 -12.02 -10.91 5.24
CA CYS A 154 -12.34 -10.14 4.06
C CYS A 154 -12.19 -10.97 2.78
N ILE A 155 -13.19 -10.89 1.89
CA ILE A 155 -13.07 -11.36 0.51
C ILE A 155 -12.31 -10.31 -0.28
N HIS A 156 -11.13 -10.69 -0.79
CA HIS A 156 -10.24 -9.78 -1.52
C HIS A 156 -10.21 -10.12 -3.00
N VAL A 157 -10.37 -9.10 -3.86
CA VAL A 157 -10.07 -9.21 -5.29
C VAL A 157 -8.91 -8.29 -5.60
N GLY A 158 -7.75 -8.88 -5.90
CA GLY A 158 -6.53 -8.12 -6.12
C GLY A 158 -6.12 -7.35 -4.87
N SER A 159 -6.35 -6.03 -4.88
CA SER A 159 -5.99 -5.08 -3.81
C SER A 159 -7.19 -4.47 -3.08
N VAL A 160 -8.41 -4.83 -3.47
CA VAL A 160 -9.66 -4.23 -2.97
C VAL A 160 -10.40 -5.23 -2.10
N VAL A 161 -10.92 -4.76 -0.97
CA VAL A 161 -11.86 -5.51 -0.12
C VAL A 161 -13.24 -5.45 -0.77
N TRP A 162 -13.80 -6.60 -1.12
CA TRP A 162 -15.10 -6.72 -1.78
C TRP A 162 -16.24 -7.02 -0.81
N GLY A 163 -15.94 -7.66 0.30
CA GLY A 163 -16.95 -8.01 1.28
C GLY A 163 -16.33 -8.57 2.55
N LEU A 164 -17.15 -8.62 3.58
CA LEU A 164 -16.84 -9.30 4.82
C LEU A 164 -17.53 -10.66 4.81
N TRP A 165 -16.73 -11.71 4.95
CA TRP A 165 -17.21 -13.01 5.37
C TRP A 165 -17.61 -12.88 6.85
N LYS A 166 -18.89 -13.15 7.15
CA LYS A 166 -19.36 -13.21 8.53
C LYS A 166 -19.91 -14.60 8.77
N PRO A 167 -19.30 -15.39 9.67
CA PRO A 167 -19.94 -16.60 10.14
C PRO A 167 -21.23 -16.22 10.87
N LYS A 168 -22.30 -16.97 10.63
CA LYS A 168 -23.56 -16.79 11.36
C LYS A 168 -23.40 -17.44 12.74
N GLU A 169 -23.55 -16.66 13.80
CA GLU A 169 -23.20 -17.03 15.19
C GLU A 169 -23.89 -18.32 15.71
N ASP A 170 -25.03 -18.71 15.13
CA ASP A 170 -25.81 -19.91 15.53
C ASP A 170 -25.88 -21.01 14.44
N SER A 171 -24.93 -21.04 13.50
CA SER A 171 -24.95 -21.97 12.36
C SER A 171 -23.96 -23.12 12.55
N LEU A 172 -24.47 -24.36 12.65
CA LEU A 172 -23.67 -25.59 12.48
C LEU A 172 -23.25 -25.83 11.01
N SER A 173 -23.77 -25.01 10.08
CA SER A 173 -23.56 -25.15 8.65
C SER A 173 -22.46 -24.19 8.18
N TYR A 174 -21.42 -24.72 7.56
CA TYR A 174 -20.47 -23.94 6.76
C TYR A 174 -21.07 -23.75 5.36
N TYR A 175 -21.05 -22.52 4.84
CA TYR A 175 -21.42 -22.25 3.46
C TYR A 175 -20.15 -22.16 2.64
N LEU A 176 -19.96 -23.08 1.70
CA LEU A 176 -18.92 -22.93 0.69
C LEU A 176 -19.41 -21.94 -0.35
N VAL A 177 -18.73 -20.80 -0.46
CA VAL A 177 -19.04 -19.77 -1.48
C VAL A 177 -18.04 -19.92 -2.60
N TYR A 178 -18.55 -20.26 -3.78
CA TYR A 178 -17.75 -20.28 -5.00
C TYR A 178 -18.00 -18.99 -5.77
N ILE A 179 -16.93 -18.24 -6.02
CA ILE A 179 -16.93 -17.16 -7.01
C ILE A 179 -16.85 -17.83 -8.37
N THR A 180 -17.95 -17.84 -9.11
CA THR A 180 -18.03 -18.48 -10.44
C THR A 180 -17.56 -17.55 -11.54
N GLN A 181 -17.81 -16.25 -11.38
CA GLN A 181 -17.40 -15.23 -12.33
C GLN A 181 -17.05 -13.94 -11.61
N LEU A 182 -15.95 -13.31 -12.04
CA LEU A 182 -15.47 -12.08 -11.44
C LEU A 182 -15.04 -11.08 -12.51
N ASN A 183 -15.89 -10.09 -12.73
CA ASN A 183 -15.61 -8.96 -13.62
C ASN A 183 -15.44 -7.69 -12.77
N ALA A 184 -14.77 -6.66 -13.31
CA ALA A 184 -14.40 -5.46 -12.55
C ALA A 184 -15.59 -4.70 -11.91
N THR A 185 -16.82 -4.97 -12.32
CA THR A 185 -18.06 -4.32 -11.86
C THR A 185 -19.12 -5.31 -11.36
N HIS A 186 -18.86 -6.62 -11.45
CA HIS A 186 -19.87 -7.65 -11.25
C HIS A 186 -19.25 -8.89 -10.61
N VAL A 187 -19.87 -9.37 -9.54
CA VAL A 187 -19.52 -10.67 -8.94
C VAL A 187 -20.76 -11.53 -8.84
N ASP A 188 -20.62 -12.72 -9.41
CA ASP A 188 -21.55 -13.83 -9.23
C ASP A 188 -20.96 -14.82 -8.25
N PHE A 189 -21.76 -15.19 -7.26
CA PHE A 189 -21.45 -16.31 -6.40
C PHE A 189 -22.62 -17.28 -6.30
N VAL A 190 -22.25 -18.55 -6.14
CA VAL A 190 -23.19 -19.63 -5.86
C VAL A 190 -23.00 -20.05 -4.41
N LEU A 191 -24.09 -19.95 -3.66
CA LEU A 191 -24.19 -20.52 -2.32
C LEU A 191 -24.67 -21.96 -2.47
N ASP A 192 -23.82 -22.89 -2.05
CA ASP A 192 -24.20 -24.29 -1.87
C ASP A 192 -24.69 -24.47 -0.42
N TYR A 193 -25.91 -25.01 -0.27
CA TYR A 193 -26.45 -25.39 1.02
C TYR A 193 -26.82 -26.87 1.04
N TYR A 194 -26.66 -27.49 2.21
CA TYR A 194 -27.03 -28.89 2.46
C TYR A 194 -28.39 -29.21 1.81
N GLU A 195 -28.42 -30.32 1.04
CA GLU A 195 -29.46 -30.75 0.06
C GLU A 195 -29.22 -30.42 -1.43
N ASN A 196 -27.99 -30.06 -1.87
CA ASN A 196 -27.66 -29.77 -3.29
C ASN A 196 -28.55 -28.70 -3.92
N LYS A 197 -29.07 -27.78 -3.11
CA LYS A 197 -29.84 -26.67 -3.62
C LYS A 197 -28.88 -25.50 -3.79
N PHE A 198 -28.88 -24.92 -4.99
CA PHE A 198 -28.00 -23.82 -5.35
C PHE A 198 -28.78 -22.52 -5.28
N LEU A 199 -28.23 -21.52 -4.58
CA LEU A 199 -28.73 -20.15 -4.64
C LEU A 199 -27.69 -19.26 -5.30
N THR A 200 -27.99 -18.79 -6.51
CA THR A 200 -27.16 -17.80 -7.19
C THR A 200 -27.58 -16.40 -6.76
N ARG A 201 -26.61 -15.58 -6.37
CA ARG A 201 -26.83 -14.13 -6.17
C ARG A 201 -25.79 -13.36 -6.96
N SER A 202 -26.28 -12.31 -7.62
CA SER A 202 -25.46 -11.37 -8.36
C SER A 202 -25.45 -10.04 -7.63
N TYR A 203 -24.27 -9.48 -7.40
CA TYR A 203 -24.12 -8.16 -6.82
C TYR A 203 -23.45 -7.24 -7.84
N ASN A 204 -24.12 -6.11 -8.11
CA ASN A 204 -23.56 -4.99 -8.85
C ASN A 204 -23.05 -3.96 -7.86
N ARG A 205 -21.89 -3.38 -8.18
CA ARG A 205 -21.43 -2.15 -7.54
C ARG A 205 -22.22 -0.96 -8.08
#